data_AF-A0A060BZF6-F1
#
_entry.id   AF-A0A060BZF6-F1
#
_cell.length_a   1.000
_cell.length_b   1.000
_cell.length_c   1.000
_cell.angle_alpha   90.00
_cell.angle_beta   90.00
_cell.angle_gamma   90.00
#
_symmetry.space_group_name_H-M   'P 1'
#
loop_
_entity.id
_entity.type
_entity.pdbx_description
1 polymer ?
#
loop_
_entity_poly.entity_id
_entity_poly.type
_entity_poly.pdbx_seq_one_letter_code
_entity_poly.pdbx_strand_id
1 'polypeptide(L)'
;MTFPADFLFGASTASYQIEGGAHEGGRVPSIWDSFSHTPGRIVNGDTGDVACDHFHRYADDIAAMAQLGLTAYRFSLAWPRIQPDAGAGFNTEGFAFYHRILDELDKHGIEPIVTLYHWDL
;
A
#
# COMPACT_ATOMS: atom_id res chain seq x y z
N MET A 1 -4.93 -19.99 26.16
CA MET A 1 -5.60 -19.96 24.85
C MET A 1 -4.62 -20.52 23.83
N THR A 2 -5.07 -21.38 22.92
CA THR A 2 -4.21 -22.03 21.91
C THR A 2 -4.82 -21.81 20.54
N PHE A 3 -4.00 -21.45 19.55
CA PHE A 3 -4.41 -21.24 18.16
C PHE A 3 -4.10 -22.49 17.32
N PRO A 4 -4.78 -22.69 16.18
CA PRO A 4 -4.37 -23.68 15.17
C PRO A 4 -2.90 -23.50 14.76
N ALA A 5 -2.24 -24.60 14.36
CA ALA A 5 -0.81 -24.58 14.02
C ALA A 5 -0.49 -23.71 12.79
N ASP A 6 -1.47 -23.51 11.92
CA ASP A 6 -1.44 -22.73 10.68
C ASP A 6 -2.13 -21.36 10.82
N PHE A 7 -2.41 -20.91 12.05
CA PHE A 7 -3.03 -19.62 12.28
C PHE A 7 -2.09 -18.48 11.87
N LEU A 8 -2.56 -17.61 10.96
CA LEU A 8 -1.78 -16.46 10.51
C LEU A 8 -1.91 -15.29 11.49
N PHE A 9 -0.76 -14.80 11.97
CA PHE A 9 -0.67 -13.54 12.71
C PHE A 9 -0.10 -12.48 11.78
N GLY A 10 -0.89 -11.45 11.50
CA GLY A 10 -0.50 -10.43 10.53
C GLY A 10 -0.94 -9.03 10.90
N ALA A 11 -0.49 -8.08 10.10
CA ALA A 11 -0.91 -6.68 10.14
C ALA A 11 -1.65 -6.31 8.84
N SER A 12 -2.34 -5.17 8.85
CA SER A 12 -3.13 -4.69 7.71
C SER A 12 -2.89 -3.21 7.46
N THR A 13 -2.79 -2.83 6.19
CA THR A 13 -2.62 -1.44 5.75
C THR A 13 -3.52 -1.15 4.53
N ALA A 14 -3.54 0.12 4.12
CA ALA A 14 -4.16 0.58 2.88
C ALA A 14 -3.23 1.55 2.15
N SER A 15 -3.17 1.41 0.83
CA SER A 15 -2.33 2.16 -0.11
C SER A 15 -2.24 3.65 0.22
N TYR A 16 -3.36 4.38 0.14
CA TYR A 16 -3.37 5.83 0.36
C TYR A 16 -2.97 6.26 1.78
N GLN A 17 -3.12 5.36 2.77
CA GLN A 17 -2.81 5.67 4.16
C GLN A 17 -1.32 5.57 4.49
N ILE A 18 -0.54 4.79 3.73
CA ILE A 18 0.86 4.51 4.07
C ILE A 18 1.85 4.78 2.94
N GLU A 19 1.45 4.66 1.66
CA GLU A 19 2.40 4.67 0.54
C GLU A 19 3.10 6.01 0.38
N GLY A 20 2.34 7.11 0.30
CA GLY A 20 2.89 8.34 -0.24
C GLY A 20 3.29 8.19 -1.71
N GLY A 21 4.27 8.98 -2.15
CA GLY A 21 4.68 9.01 -3.56
C GLY A 21 3.49 9.31 -4.48
N ALA A 22 2.61 10.21 -4.04
CA ALA A 22 1.31 10.46 -4.68
C ALA A 22 1.44 10.97 -6.12
N HIS A 23 2.59 11.57 -6.46
CA HIS A 23 2.93 12.10 -7.78
C HIS A 23 4.11 11.37 -8.44
N GLU A 24 4.46 10.19 -7.95
CA GLU A 24 5.62 9.41 -8.41
C GLU A 24 5.22 8.15 -9.17
N GLY A 25 6.12 7.68 -10.04
CA GLY A 25 5.96 6.41 -10.74
C GLY A 25 4.73 6.34 -11.63
N GLY A 26 4.29 7.45 -12.21
CA GLY A 26 3.13 7.51 -13.11
C GLY A 26 1.76 7.40 -12.43
N ARG A 27 1.67 7.48 -11.09
CA ARG A 27 0.39 7.52 -10.37
C ARG A 27 -0.38 8.80 -10.71
N VAL A 28 -1.69 8.69 -10.87
CA VAL A 28 -2.61 9.84 -10.98
C VAL A 28 -3.38 10.09 -9.67
N PRO A 29 -4.05 11.24 -9.51
CA PRO A 29 -4.88 11.49 -8.33
C PRO A 29 -6.09 10.54 -8.24
N SER A 30 -6.37 10.04 -7.04
CA SER A 30 -7.63 9.39 -6.67
C SER A 30 -8.66 10.40 -6.14
N ILE A 31 -9.86 9.91 -5.82
CA ILE A 31 -10.88 10.67 -5.08
C ILE A 31 -10.36 11.15 -3.72
N TRP A 32 -9.47 10.41 -3.05
CA TRP A 32 -8.92 10.80 -1.76
C TRP A 32 -7.87 11.90 -1.86
N ASP A 33 -7.10 11.95 -2.96
CA ASP A 33 -6.24 13.09 -3.26
C ASP A 33 -7.08 14.36 -3.38
N SER A 34 -8.17 14.31 -4.16
CA SER A 34 -9.08 15.45 -4.33
C SER A 34 -9.78 15.84 -3.01
N PHE A 35 -10.24 14.84 -2.25
CA PHE A 35 -10.95 15.06 -0.99
C PHE A 35 -10.04 15.67 0.07
N SER A 36 -8.83 15.15 0.24
CA SER A 36 -7.89 15.62 1.26
C SER A 36 -7.38 17.04 1.01
N HIS A 37 -7.20 17.41 -0.26
CA HIS A 37 -6.82 18.75 -0.68
C HIS A 37 -7.96 19.79 -0.60
N THR A 38 -9.18 19.37 -0.24
CA THR A 38 -10.30 20.29 -0.09
C THR A 38 -10.30 20.90 1.32
N PRO A 39 -10.25 22.24 1.47
CA PRO A 39 -10.21 22.89 2.78
C PRO A 39 -11.35 22.46 3.71
N GLY A 40 -11.01 22.09 4.95
CA GLY A 40 -11.98 21.68 5.98
C GLY A 40 -12.49 20.25 5.85
N ARG A 41 -12.02 19.44 4.89
CA ARG A 41 -12.40 18.01 4.78
C ARG A 41 -11.58 17.09 5.66
N ILE A 42 -10.33 17.44 5.93
CA ILE A 42 -9.41 16.70 6.81
C ILE A 42 -9.01 17.59 7.98
N VAL A 43 -8.86 16.97 9.15
CA VAL A 43 -8.29 17.62 10.33
C VAL A 43 -6.92 18.18 9.96
N ASN A 44 -6.65 19.44 10.32
CA ASN A 44 -5.41 20.17 10.00
C ASN A 44 -5.09 20.33 8.50
N GLY A 45 -5.91 19.83 7.59
CA GLY A 45 -5.60 19.81 6.15
C GLY A 45 -4.54 18.77 5.77
N ASP A 46 -4.40 17.69 6.55
CA ASP A 46 -3.44 16.61 6.26
C ASP A 46 -3.77 15.90 4.92
N THR A 47 -2.73 15.45 4.21
CA THR A 47 -2.84 14.74 2.92
C THR A 47 -2.08 13.42 2.95
N GLY A 48 -2.40 12.53 1.99
CA GLY A 48 -1.69 11.27 1.78
C GLY A 48 -0.45 11.38 0.89
N ASP A 49 0.05 12.59 0.62
CA ASP A 49 1.09 12.80 -0.41
C ASP A 49 2.41 12.11 -0.05
N VAL A 50 2.76 12.16 1.23
CA VAL A 50 3.93 11.49 1.81
C VAL A 50 3.51 10.34 2.72
N ALA A 51 2.47 10.53 3.55
CA ALA A 51 1.98 9.52 4.49
C ALA A 51 3.11 8.91 5.36
N CYS A 52 3.27 7.58 5.37
CA CYS A 52 4.35 6.89 6.05
C CYS A 52 5.59 6.68 5.16
N ASP A 53 5.55 7.17 3.90
CA ASP A 53 6.63 7.03 2.92
C ASP A 53 6.96 5.56 2.59
N HIS A 54 5.96 4.67 2.71
CA HIS A 54 6.12 3.24 2.42
C HIS A 54 6.49 2.98 0.95
N PHE A 55 6.15 3.88 0.03
CA PHE A 55 6.57 3.81 -1.36
C PHE A 55 8.10 3.68 -1.51
N HIS A 56 8.86 4.35 -0.63
CA HIS A 56 10.32 4.27 -0.58
C HIS A 56 10.83 3.30 0.49
N ARG A 57 10.07 3.13 1.58
CA ARG A 57 10.50 2.42 2.80
C ARG A 57 9.95 1.00 2.95
N TYR A 58 9.26 0.47 1.95
CA TYR A 58 8.60 -0.83 2.03
C TYR A 58 9.51 -1.96 2.55
N ALA A 59 10.79 -1.96 2.18
CA ALA A 59 11.74 -2.97 2.63
C ALA A 59 12.04 -2.89 4.13
N ASP A 60 12.16 -1.67 4.68
CA ASP A 60 12.37 -1.46 6.11
C ASP A 60 11.11 -1.86 6.90
N ASP A 61 9.92 -1.53 6.39
CA ASP A 61 8.66 -1.89 7.01
C ASP A 61 8.45 -3.41 7.03
N ILE A 62 8.74 -4.10 5.93
CA ILE A 62 8.64 -5.56 5.85
C ILE A 62 9.67 -6.24 6.75
N ALA A 63 10.90 -5.72 6.81
CA ALA A 63 11.91 -6.22 7.73
C ALA A 63 11.46 -6.07 9.20
N ALA A 64 10.79 -4.96 9.54
CA ALA A 64 10.21 -4.78 10.87
C ALA A 64 9.07 -5.78 11.15
N MET A 65 8.21 -6.08 10.17
CA MET A 65 7.17 -7.10 10.30
C MET A 65 7.78 -8.49 10.58
N ALA A 66 8.86 -8.84 9.89
CA ALA A 66 9.59 -10.09 10.11
C ALA A 66 10.19 -10.15 11.52
N GLN A 67 10.80 -9.06 12.01
CA GLN A 67 11.34 -8.97 13.37
C GLN A 67 10.26 -9.11 14.45
N LEU A 68 9.03 -8.65 14.18
CA LEU A 68 7.88 -8.83 15.06
C LEU A 68 7.30 -10.26 15.03
N GLY A 69 7.75 -11.11 14.10
CA GLY A 69 7.25 -12.46 13.92
C GLY A 69 5.88 -12.53 13.24
N LEU A 70 5.53 -11.53 12.43
CA LEU A 70 4.32 -11.59 11.61
C LEU A 70 4.51 -12.62 10.49
N THR A 71 3.46 -13.38 10.22
CA THR A 71 3.45 -14.43 9.18
C THR A 71 2.56 -14.06 7.99
N ALA A 72 1.82 -12.96 8.07
CA ALA A 72 1.01 -12.45 6.98
C ALA A 72 1.00 -10.91 6.95
N TYR A 73 0.92 -10.35 5.75
CA TYR A 73 0.75 -8.92 5.54
C TYR A 73 -0.40 -8.68 4.57
N ARG A 74 -1.46 -8.03 5.07
CA ARG A 74 -2.54 -7.56 4.22
C ARG A 74 -2.29 -6.12 3.79
N PHE A 75 -2.23 -5.88 2.49
CA PHE A 75 -2.09 -4.55 1.91
C PHE A 75 -3.08 -4.35 0.76
N SER A 76 -3.34 -3.11 0.38
CA SER A 76 -4.12 -2.82 -0.83
C SER A 76 -3.26 -2.31 -1.97
N LEU A 77 -3.72 -2.57 -3.19
CA LEU A 77 -3.14 -1.97 -4.39
C LEU A 77 -3.78 -0.60 -4.60
N ALA A 78 -2.98 0.40 -4.99
CA ALA A 78 -3.47 1.67 -5.45
C ALA A 78 -3.92 1.57 -6.90
N TRP A 79 -5.24 1.56 -7.11
CA TRP A 79 -5.82 1.57 -8.45
C TRP A 79 -5.26 2.68 -9.36
N PRO A 80 -5.15 3.96 -8.93
CA PRO A 80 -4.58 5.03 -9.75
C PRO A 80 -3.08 4.87 -10.04
N ARG A 81 -2.39 3.96 -9.33
CA ARG A 81 -0.99 3.61 -9.61
C ARG A 81 -0.90 2.46 -10.61
N ILE A 82 -1.82 1.50 -10.58
CA ILE A 82 -1.85 0.34 -11.49
C ILE A 82 -2.46 0.68 -12.85
N GLN A 83 -3.59 1.37 -12.87
CA GLN A 83 -4.33 1.72 -14.08
C GLN A 83 -4.75 3.20 -14.02
N PRO A 84 -3.82 4.13 -14.32
CA PRO A 84 -4.05 5.57 -14.16
C PRO A 84 -5.10 6.14 -15.11
N ASP A 85 -5.25 5.55 -16.31
CA ASP A 85 -6.29 5.93 -17.26
C ASP A 85 -7.06 4.67 -17.67
N ALA A 86 -8.38 4.74 -17.54
CA ALA A 86 -9.30 3.69 -17.91
C ALA A 86 -9.34 3.53 -19.44
N GLY A 87 -8.38 2.79 -19.99
CA GLY A 87 -8.31 2.45 -21.40
C GLY A 87 -6.93 2.68 -22.05
N ALA A 88 -6.01 3.38 -21.38
CA ALA A 88 -4.66 3.64 -21.91
C ALA A 88 -3.63 2.54 -21.60
N GLY A 89 -4.06 1.45 -20.97
CA GLY A 89 -3.20 0.35 -20.55
C GLY A 89 -2.71 0.49 -19.11
N PHE A 90 -1.98 -0.53 -18.65
CA PHE A 90 -1.46 -0.57 -17.29
C PHE A 90 -0.16 0.23 -17.14
N ASN A 91 0.05 0.81 -15.96
CA ASN A 91 1.29 1.44 -15.58
C ASN A 91 2.31 0.40 -15.09
N THR A 92 3.33 0.15 -15.89
CA THR A 92 4.39 -0.84 -15.61
C THR A 92 5.22 -0.47 -14.37
N GLU A 93 5.45 0.82 -14.11
CA GLU A 93 6.17 1.26 -12.91
C GLU A 93 5.35 1.01 -11.63
N GLY A 94 4.03 1.20 -11.72
CA GLY A 94 3.10 0.85 -10.65
C GLY A 94 3.13 -0.63 -10.31
N PHE A 95 3.09 -1.50 -11.33
CA PHE A 95 3.27 -2.94 -11.12
C PHE A 95 4.64 -3.28 -10.54
N ALA A 96 5.71 -2.64 -11.02
CA ALA A 96 7.06 -2.88 -10.52
C ALA A 96 7.17 -2.57 -9.02
N PHE A 97 6.45 -1.56 -8.51
CA PHE A 97 6.39 -1.28 -7.07
C PHE A 97 5.78 -2.43 -6.26
N TYR A 98 4.61 -2.93 -6.65
CA TYR A 98 3.98 -4.04 -5.93
C TYR A 98 4.73 -5.37 -6.12
N HIS A 99 5.38 -5.58 -7.27
CA HIS A 99 6.29 -6.72 -7.44
C HIS A 99 7.44 -6.68 -6.43
N ARG A 100 8.07 -5.52 -6.20
CA ARG A 100 9.11 -5.40 -5.18
C ARG A 100 8.60 -5.68 -3.76
N ILE A 101 7.37 -5.31 -3.44
CA ILE A 101 6.73 -5.67 -2.16
C ILE A 101 6.57 -7.18 -2.05
N LEU A 102 6.02 -7.84 -3.08
CA LEU A 102 5.81 -9.29 -3.09
C LEU A 102 7.15 -10.05 -2.98
N ASP A 103 8.15 -9.63 -3.75
CA ASP A 103 9.50 -10.21 -3.69
C ASP A 103 10.13 -10.04 -2.29
N GLU A 104 9.89 -8.91 -1.63
CA GLU A 104 10.42 -8.67 -0.29
C GLU A 104 9.66 -9.49 0.78
N LEU A 105 8.34 -9.62 0.68
CA LEU A 105 7.55 -10.49 1.55
C LEU A 105 7.99 -11.95 1.43
N ASP A 106 8.22 -12.44 0.21
CA ASP A 106 8.70 -13.80 -0.06
C ASP A 106 10.05 -14.07 0.59
N LYS A 107 10.99 -13.11 0.53
CA LYS A 107 12.31 -13.23 1.20
C LYS A 107 12.20 -13.44 2.71
N HIS A 108 11.18 -12.88 3.35
CA HIS A 108 10.94 -13.01 4.79
C HIS A 108 9.91 -14.10 5.15
N GLY A 109 9.37 -14.81 4.16
CA GLY A 109 8.35 -15.85 4.36
C GLY A 109 7.03 -15.31 4.91
N ILE A 110 6.65 -14.09 4.54
CA ILE A 110 5.40 -13.44 4.98
C ILE A 110 4.33 -13.60 3.90
N GLU A 111 3.18 -14.17 4.24
CA GLU A 111 2.08 -14.41 3.30
C GLU A 111 1.42 -13.09 2.84
N PRO A 112 1.39 -12.79 1.53
CA PRO A 112 0.73 -11.59 1.02
C PRO A 112 -0.79 -11.78 0.90
N ILE A 113 -1.56 -10.89 1.54
CA ILE A 113 -3.04 -10.87 1.42
C ILE A 113 -3.45 -9.57 0.72
N VAL A 114 -3.83 -9.66 -0.55
CA VAL A 114 -4.06 -8.48 -1.39
C VAL A 114 -5.52 -8.01 -1.35
N THR A 115 -5.72 -6.73 -1.04
CA THR A 115 -6.99 -6.03 -1.22
C THR A 115 -6.95 -5.23 -2.52
N LEU A 116 -7.85 -5.53 -3.46
CA LEU A 116 -7.85 -4.88 -4.78
C LEU A 116 -8.36 -3.43 -4.76
N TYR A 117 -9.25 -3.10 -3.83
CA TYR A 117 -9.82 -1.77 -3.71
C TYR A 117 -9.97 -1.38 -2.25
N HIS A 118 -9.38 -0.23 -1.86
CA HIS A 118 -9.49 0.31 -0.52
C HIS A 118 -9.76 1.82 -0.54
N TRP A 119 -10.83 2.18 -1.28
CA TRP A 119 -11.43 3.52 -1.37
C TRP A 119 -10.71 4.54 -2.25
N ASP A 120 -9.64 4.17 -2.91
CA ASP A 120 -8.78 5.03 -3.72
C ASP A 120 -9.11 4.92 -5.22
N LEU A 121 -10.37 5.20 -5.58
CA LEU A 121 -10.83 5.26 -6.97
C LEU A 121 -10.16 6.39 -7.75
#